data_AF-A0A1G2EK85-F1
#
_entry.id   AF-A0A1G2EK85-F1
#
_cell.length_a   1.000
_cell.length_b   1.000
_cell.length_c   1.000
_cell.angle_alpha   90.00
_cell.angle_beta   90.00
_cell.angle_gamma   90.00
#
_symmetry.space_group_name_H-M   'P 1'
#
loop_
_entity.id
_entity.type
_entity.pdbx_description
1 polymer ?
#
loop_
_entity_poly.entity_id
_entity_poly.type
_entity_poly.pdbx_seq_one_letter_code
_entity_poly.pdbx_strand_id
1 'polypeptide(L)'
;MTEKELIAKIQRLKQIKPDQEWVILAKNTILKGFGSGLGVKEVGGGREVGLSFGDFVKGLWKGESFIFQHKLAFSGTFVLLIFAGLFGLAHISLPGDILFPLKKVTERGESVFVPQNGEVKYNIELVNRRLDELTKIARNNTVKNLASAINELQASVSKAAESLTKPGSASKYAVKDIADSVKNIENKVEEVKSLGVEIGENKELDSALAQIIENQIKDLESQSLNENGQIAIGEIKADYETGDYSSALEKILLFPQLTVE
;
A
#
# COMPACT_ATOMS: atom_id res chain seq x y z
N MET A 1 13.72 39.06 -20.67
CA MET A 1 14.09 37.65 -20.94
C MET A 1 13.02 37.07 -21.84
N THR A 2 13.40 36.54 -22.99
CA THR A 2 12.47 35.90 -23.92
C THR A 2 12.45 34.38 -23.70
N GLU A 3 11.35 33.69 -24.04
CA GLU A 3 11.24 32.22 -23.91
C GLU A 3 12.38 31.48 -24.61
N LYS A 4 12.83 31.99 -25.75
CA LYS A 4 13.97 31.44 -26.50
C LYS A 4 15.27 31.49 -25.69
N GLU A 5 15.50 32.58 -24.94
CA GLU A 5 16.67 32.70 -24.06
C GLU A 5 16.57 31.77 -22.84
N LEU A 6 15.37 31.54 -22.31
CA LEU A 6 15.14 30.63 -21.19
C LEU A 6 15.39 29.17 -21.61
N ILE A 7 14.84 28.75 -22.76
CA ILE A 7 15.04 27.41 -23.32
C ILE A 7 16.52 27.16 -23.60
N ALA A 8 17.23 28.14 -24.18
CA ALA A 8 18.67 28.03 -24.43
C ALA A 8 19.49 27.90 -23.13
N LYS A 9 19.11 28.61 -22.06
CA LYS A 9 19.75 28.49 -20.75
C LYS A 9 19.48 27.12 -20.10
N ILE A 10 18.25 26.60 -20.17
CA ILE A 10 17.90 25.28 -19.65
C ILE A 10 18.67 24.17 -20.40
N GLN A 11 18.82 24.30 -21.73
CA GLN A 11 19.61 23.35 -22.52
C GLN A 11 21.10 23.34 -22.14
N ARG A 12 21.67 24.50 -21.76
CA ARG A 12 23.07 24.56 -21.25
C ARG A 12 23.23 23.88 -19.89
N LEU A 13 22.23 23.97 -19.00
CA LEU A 13 22.28 23.32 -17.69
C LEU A 13 22.32 21.79 -17.78
N LYS A 14 21.69 21.19 -18.80
CA LYS A 14 21.75 19.74 -19.04
C LYS A 14 23.17 19.22 -19.36
N GLN A 15 24.09 20.10 -19.77
CA GLN A 15 25.46 19.73 -20.11
C GLN A 15 26.42 19.79 -18.92
N ILE A 16 25.99 20.37 -17.79
CA ILE A 16 26.79 20.46 -16.58
C ILE A 16 26.76 19.08 -15.91
N LYS A 17 27.91 18.39 -15.92
CA LYS A 17 28.09 17.17 -15.14
C LYS A 17 28.47 17.52 -13.70
N PRO A 18 27.98 16.77 -12.70
CA PRO A 18 28.43 16.96 -11.33
C PRO A 18 29.93 16.69 -11.24
N ASP A 19 30.58 17.50 -10.41
CA ASP A 19 32.00 17.36 -10.12
C ASP A 19 32.29 15.95 -9.56
N GLN A 20 33.36 15.32 -10.05
CA GLN A 20 33.67 13.94 -9.69
C GLN A 20 34.00 13.80 -8.20
N GLU A 21 34.62 14.79 -7.58
CA GLU A 21 34.90 14.77 -6.14
C GLU A 21 33.60 14.84 -5.34
N TRP A 22 32.63 15.66 -5.76
CA TRP A 22 31.32 15.70 -5.13
C TRP A 22 30.59 14.35 -5.23
N VAL A 23 30.64 13.69 -6.39
CA VAL A 23 30.04 12.35 -6.58
C VAL A 23 30.71 11.31 -5.68
N ILE A 24 32.04 11.36 -5.55
CA ILE A 24 32.81 10.45 -4.68
C ILE A 24 32.48 10.71 -3.20
N LEU A 25 32.37 11.97 -2.78
CA LEU A 25 31.98 12.35 -1.42
C LEU A 25 30.54 11.94 -1.09
N ALA A 26 29.61 12.09 -2.04
CA ALA A 26 28.23 11.63 -1.89
C ALA A 26 28.18 10.10 -1.73
N LYS A 27 28.90 9.36 -2.58
CA LYS A 27 29.01 7.90 -2.49
C LYS A 27 29.59 7.45 -1.14
N ASN A 28 30.66 8.10 -0.69
CA ASN A 28 31.29 7.78 0.60
C ASN A 28 30.40 8.14 1.79
N THR A 29 29.62 9.22 1.70
CA THR A 29 28.66 9.62 2.74
C THR A 29 27.49 8.64 2.82
N ILE A 30 26.93 8.22 1.68
CA ILE A 30 25.87 7.21 1.61
C ILE A 30 26.37 5.87 2.15
N LEU A 31 27.59 5.44 1.77
CA LEU A 31 28.19 4.20 2.25
C LEU A 31 28.52 4.24 3.75
N LYS A 32 28.95 5.39 4.28
CA LYS A 32 29.14 5.57 5.74
C LYS A 32 27.81 5.46 6.49
N GLY A 33 26.74 6.07 5.98
CA GLY A 33 25.40 5.97 6.57
C GLY A 33 24.83 4.55 6.53
N PHE A 34 25.16 3.76 5.51
CA PHE A 34 24.76 2.36 5.41
C PHE A 34 25.54 1.44 6.37
N GLY A 35 26.81 1.76 6.63
CA GLY A 35 27.66 1.01 7.58
C GLY A 35 27.37 1.31 9.05
N SER A 36 26.78 2.46 9.38
CA SER A 36 26.52 2.91 10.75
C SER A 36 25.08 2.69 11.24
N GLY A 37 24.18 2.14 10.41
CA GLY A 37 22.75 2.03 10.69
C GLY A 37 22.31 0.93 11.66
N LEU A 38 23.23 0.12 12.19
CA LEU A 38 22.92 -0.93 13.18
C LEU A 38 23.88 -0.89 14.38
N GLY A 39 24.28 0.31 14.80
CA GLY A 39 25.10 0.53 16.00
C GLY A 39 24.25 0.60 17.26
N VAL A 40 24.13 -0.51 17.98
CA VAL A 40 23.69 -0.53 19.39
C VAL A 40 24.69 0.27 20.23
N LYS A 41 24.17 1.08 21.16
CA LYS A 41 24.95 1.86 22.13
C LYS A 41 25.97 1.00 22.88
N GLU A 42 27.18 1.51 23.04
CA GLU A 42 28.14 1.01 24.03
C GLU A 42 27.55 1.22 25.44
N VAL A 43 27.29 0.12 26.16
CA VAL A 43 27.14 0.12 27.61
C VAL A 43 28.17 -0.86 28.16
N GLY A 44 28.99 -0.37 29.09
CA GLY A 44 30.17 -1.06 29.56
C GLY A 44 29.88 -2.38 30.30
N GLY A 45 30.88 -3.26 30.25
CA GLY A 45 31.14 -4.23 31.31
C GLY A 45 30.20 -5.42 31.40
N GLY A 46 30.07 -6.21 30.33
CA GLY A 46 29.46 -7.53 30.39
C GLY A 46 29.63 -8.26 29.07
N ARG A 47 30.06 -9.53 29.09
CA ARG A 47 30.09 -10.37 27.87
C ARG A 47 28.66 -10.63 27.43
N GLU A 48 28.13 -9.75 26.61
CA GLU A 48 26.99 -10.06 25.77
C GLU A 48 27.53 -10.63 24.46
N VAL A 49 27.05 -11.81 24.07
CA VAL A 49 27.31 -12.41 22.77
C VAL A 49 26.52 -11.60 21.74
N GLY A 50 26.99 -10.38 21.48
CA GLY A 50 26.45 -9.50 20.45
C GLY A 50 26.90 -10.02 19.10
N LEU A 51 25.99 -10.66 18.36
CA LEU A 51 26.23 -11.05 16.97
C LEU A 51 26.28 -9.77 16.11
N SER A 52 27.46 -9.16 16.02
CA SER A 52 27.72 -8.01 15.17
C SER A 52 27.70 -8.43 13.70
N PHE A 53 26.89 -7.75 12.88
CA PHE A 53 26.81 -7.99 11.44
C PHE A 53 28.17 -7.78 10.75
N GLY A 54 28.97 -6.83 11.25
CA GLY A 54 30.32 -6.58 10.75
C GLY A 54 31.28 -7.75 10.99
N ASP A 55 31.17 -8.41 12.14
CA ASP A 55 31.99 -9.57 12.48
C ASP A 55 31.52 -10.83 11.72
N PHE A 56 30.21 -10.96 11.49
CA PHE A 56 29.64 -11.99 10.62
C PHE A 56 30.15 -11.86 9.17
N VAL A 57 30.10 -10.65 8.58
CA VAL A 57 30.56 -10.40 7.20
C VAL A 57 32.07 -10.60 7.06
N LYS A 58 32.88 -10.10 8.01
CA LYS A 58 34.33 -10.36 8.03
C LYS A 58 34.63 -11.85 8.16
N GLY A 59 33.86 -12.57 8.98
CA GLY A 59 33.96 -14.01 9.17
C GLY A 59 33.65 -14.84 7.92
N LEU A 60 32.66 -14.40 7.13
CA LEU A 60 32.34 -14.97 5.81
C LEU A 60 33.45 -14.72 4.78
N TRP A 61 33.99 -13.49 4.75
CA TRP A 61 34.95 -13.06 3.72
C TRP A 61 36.36 -13.62 3.94
N LYS A 62 36.78 -13.80 5.20
CA LYS A 62 38.08 -14.40 5.52
C LYS A 62 38.10 -15.92 5.42
N GLY A 63 36.94 -16.59 5.25
CA GLY A 63 36.85 -18.05 5.21
C GLY A 63 37.21 -18.75 6.53
N GLU A 64 37.49 -18.00 7.60
CA GLU A 64 37.98 -18.49 8.89
C GLU A 64 36.86 -18.85 9.87
N SER A 65 35.58 -18.68 9.50
CA SER A 65 34.48 -18.88 10.44
C SER A 65 33.95 -20.32 10.51
N PHE A 66 33.85 -20.79 11.76
CA PHE A 66 33.18 -21.95 12.36
C PHE A 66 32.00 -22.60 11.58
N ILE A 67 31.30 -21.85 10.74
CA ILE A 67 30.08 -22.26 10.02
C ILE A 67 30.38 -23.18 8.81
N PHE A 68 31.58 -23.11 8.23
CA PHE A 68 31.92 -23.89 7.02
C PHE A 68 32.64 -25.22 7.28
N GLN A 69 32.89 -25.60 8.53
CA GLN A 69 33.50 -26.90 8.82
C GLN A 69 32.52 -28.08 8.57
N HIS A 70 31.19 -27.82 8.61
CA HIS A 70 30.15 -28.83 8.39
C HIS A 70 29.50 -28.61 7.01
N LYS A 71 30.31 -28.79 5.96
CA LYS A 71 30.08 -28.36 4.56
C LYS A 71 28.75 -28.79 3.90
N LEU A 72 28.00 -29.74 4.48
CA LEU A 72 26.71 -30.21 3.97
C LEU A 72 25.53 -29.98 4.92
N ALA A 73 25.76 -29.81 6.22
CA ALA A 73 24.68 -29.62 7.20
C ALA A 73 24.15 -28.18 7.23
N PHE A 74 25.01 -27.19 6.92
CA PHE A 74 24.62 -25.77 6.90
C PHE A 74 24.11 -25.28 5.55
N SER A 75 24.22 -26.06 4.46
CA SER A 75 23.72 -25.62 3.14
C SER A 75 22.21 -25.44 3.17
N GLY A 76 21.47 -26.35 3.81
CA GLY A 76 20.02 -26.22 4.00
C GLY A 76 19.64 -24.99 4.83
N THR A 77 20.30 -24.79 5.97
CA THR A 77 20.06 -23.61 6.84
C THR A 77 20.40 -22.31 6.13
N PHE A 78 21.49 -22.27 5.36
CA PHE A 78 21.88 -21.10 4.58
C PHE A 78 20.87 -20.80 3.48
N VAL A 79 20.37 -21.82 2.79
CA VAL A 79 19.29 -21.70 1.81
C VAL A 79 18.02 -21.16 2.48
N LEU A 80 17.63 -21.68 3.64
CA LEU A 80 16.49 -21.16 4.41
C LEU A 80 16.68 -19.70 4.83
N LEU A 81 17.88 -19.30 5.25
CA LEU A 81 18.19 -17.90 5.57
C LEU A 81 18.12 -17.00 4.34
N ILE A 82 18.61 -17.45 3.18
CA ILE A 82 18.46 -16.71 1.92
C ILE A 82 16.97 -16.54 1.60
N PHE A 83 16.18 -17.61 1.67
CA PHE A 83 14.74 -17.53 1.43
C PHE A 83 14.07 -16.58 2.41
N ALA A 84 14.34 -16.70 3.71
CA ALA A 84 13.79 -15.79 4.72
C ALA A 84 14.14 -14.31 4.44
N GLY A 85 15.38 -14.03 4.03
CA GLY A 85 15.81 -12.69 3.61
C GLY A 85 15.07 -12.20 2.36
N LEU A 86 14.92 -13.05 1.34
CA LEU A 86 14.17 -12.73 0.12
C LEU A 86 12.70 -12.44 0.39
N PHE A 87 12.06 -13.18 1.31
CA PHE A 87 10.69 -12.91 1.75
C PHE A 87 10.58 -11.55 2.44
N GLY A 88 11.50 -11.22 3.35
CA GLY A 88 11.52 -9.89 3.99
C GLY A 88 11.66 -8.75 2.98
N LEU A 89 12.55 -8.91 1.98
CA LEU A 89 12.73 -7.92 0.92
C LEU A 89 11.53 -7.82 -0.03
N ALA A 90 10.81 -8.93 -0.25
CA ALA A 90 9.62 -8.93 -1.09
C ALA A 90 8.52 -8.01 -0.54
N HIS A 91 8.32 -7.92 0.79
CA HIS A 91 7.31 -7.02 1.37
C HIS A 91 7.55 -5.54 1.05
N ILE A 92 8.82 -5.13 0.88
CA ILE A 92 9.22 -3.75 0.57
C ILE A 92 9.10 -3.46 -0.95
N SER A 93 9.04 -4.49 -1.79
CA SER A 93 9.01 -4.32 -3.24
C SER A 93 7.77 -3.59 -3.74
N LEU A 94 7.97 -2.76 -4.76
CA LEU A 94 6.93 -2.00 -5.45
C LEU A 94 6.55 -2.69 -6.78
N PRO A 95 5.35 -2.44 -7.32
CA PRO A 95 4.95 -2.94 -8.63
C PRO A 95 6.01 -2.63 -9.69
N GLY A 96 6.43 -3.65 -10.45
CA GLY A 96 7.51 -3.54 -11.43
C GLY A 96 8.92 -3.86 -10.91
N ASP A 97 9.10 -4.07 -9.60
CA ASP A 97 10.36 -4.55 -9.03
C ASP A 97 10.52 -6.07 -9.19
N ILE A 98 11.77 -6.55 -9.19
CA ILE A 98 12.13 -7.97 -9.42
C ILE A 98 11.45 -8.91 -8.41
N LEU A 99 11.34 -8.50 -7.14
CA LEU A 99 10.76 -9.31 -6.07
C LEU A 99 9.24 -9.12 -5.90
N PHE A 100 8.61 -8.29 -6.73
CA PHE A 100 7.17 -8.04 -6.65
C PHE A 100 6.30 -9.30 -6.92
N PRO A 101 6.66 -10.20 -7.86
CA PRO A 101 5.94 -11.46 -8.00
C PRO A 101 5.94 -12.29 -6.71
N LEU A 102 7.04 -12.27 -5.96
CA LEU A 102 7.14 -12.97 -4.68
C LEU A 102 6.22 -12.32 -3.63
N LYS A 103 6.16 -10.98 -3.60
CA LYS A 103 5.19 -10.24 -2.77
C LYS A 103 3.76 -10.68 -3.06
N LYS A 104 3.35 -10.74 -4.32
CA LYS A 104 1.99 -11.19 -4.70
C LYS A 104 1.66 -12.60 -4.20
N VAL A 105 2.65 -13.50 -4.14
CA VAL A 105 2.45 -14.84 -3.57
C VAL A 105 2.19 -14.76 -2.07
N THR A 106 2.95 -13.94 -1.34
CA THR A 106 2.72 -13.74 0.11
C THR A 106 1.35 -13.13 0.40
N GLU A 107 0.93 -12.13 -0.38
CA GLU A 107 -0.37 -11.47 -0.23
C GLU A 107 -1.53 -12.43 -0.53
N ARG A 108 -1.40 -13.25 -1.59
CA ARG A 108 -2.37 -14.32 -1.86
C ARG A 108 -2.39 -15.35 -0.74
N GLY A 109 -1.24 -15.69 -0.17
CA GLY A 109 -1.15 -16.58 0.99
C GLY A 109 -1.96 -16.07 2.17
N GLU A 110 -1.85 -14.78 2.51
CA GLU A 110 -2.68 -14.12 3.53
C GLU A 110 -4.17 -14.32 3.23
N SER A 111 -4.61 -14.11 1.98
CA SER A 111 -6.02 -14.26 1.58
C SER A 111 -6.60 -15.66 1.76
N VAL A 112 -5.77 -16.72 1.77
CA VAL A 112 -6.22 -18.11 1.97
C VAL A 112 -6.49 -18.43 3.44
N PHE A 113 -5.84 -17.72 4.36
CA PHE A 113 -6.07 -17.86 5.80
C PHE A 113 -7.16 -16.92 6.33
N VAL A 114 -7.65 -16.00 5.50
CA VAL A 114 -8.81 -15.18 5.82
C VAL A 114 -10.07 -16.04 5.63
N PRO A 115 -10.91 -16.22 6.66
CA PRO A 115 -12.17 -16.94 6.50
C PRO A 115 -13.04 -16.27 5.42
N GLN A 116 -13.94 -17.00 4.74
CA GLN A 116 -14.74 -16.52 3.58
C GLN A 116 -15.46 -15.17 3.80
N ASN A 117 -15.64 -14.78 5.06
CA ASN A 117 -16.13 -13.49 5.55
C ASN A 117 -15.05 -12.40 5.69
N GLY A 118 -13.88 -12.51 5.05
CA GLY A 118 -12.88 -11.44 5.02
C GLY A 118 -12.30 -11.19 3.63
N GLU A 119 -12.83 -11.84 2.59
CA GLU A 119 -12.40 -11.62 1.20
C GLU A 119 -12.66 -10.18 0.75
N VAL A 120 -13.85 -9.64 1.06
CA VAL A 120 -14.23 -8.25 0.74
C VAL A 120 -13.27 -7.27 1.41
N LYS A 121 -13.05 -7.42 2.72
CA LYS A 121 -12.13 -6.58 3.49
C LYS A 121 -10.72 -6.64 2.93
N TYR A 122 -10.21 -7.84 2.69
CA TYR A 122 -8.88 -8.05 2.11
C TYR A 122 -8.74 -7.37 0.73
N ASN A 123 -9.72 -7.52 -0.17
CA ASN A 123 -9.66 -6.94 -1.50
C ASN A 123 -9.71 -5.40 -1.46
N ILE A 124 -10.50 -4.82 -0.57
CA ILE A 124 -10.55 -3.36 -0.34
C ILE A 124 -9.25 -2.85 0.29
N GLU A 125 -8.70 -3.56 1.28
CA GLU A 125 -7.38 -3.24 1.86
C GLU A 125 -6.26 -3.34 0.82
N LEU A 126 -6.37 -4.26 -0.13
CA LEU A 126 -5.43 -4.39 -1.23
C LEU A 126 -5.46 -3.15 -2.14
N VAL A 127 -6.64 -2.57 -2.43
CA VAL A 127 -6.75 -1.30 -3.16
C VAL A 127 -6.00 -0.17 -2.42
N ASN A 128 -6.25 -0.02 -1.12
CA ASN A 128 -5.56 0.95 -0.27
C ASN A 128 -4.04 0.78 -0.30
N ARG A 129 -3.56 -0.47 -0.30
CA ARG A 129 -2.14 -0.80 -0.38
C ARG A 129 -1.53 -0.47 -1.74
N ARG A 130 -2.25 -0.73 -2.84
CA ARG A 130 -1.80 -0.35 -4.19
C ARG A 130 -1.74 1.17 -4.35
N LEU A 131 -2.65 1.91 -3.73
CA LEU A 131 -2.57 3.37 -3.66
C LEU A 131 -1.34 3.83 -2.87
N ASP A 132 -1.01 3.22 -1.73
CA ASP A 132 0.22 3.52 -1.00
C ASP A 132 1.49 3.27 -1.82
N GLU A 133 1.52 2.17 -2.56
CA GLU A 133 2.61 1.84 -3.47
C GLU A 133 2.73 2.88 -4.58
N LEU A 134 1.60 3.31 -5.15
CA LEU A 134 1.55 4.33 -6.18
C LEU A 134 1.98 5.70 -5.65
N THR A 135 1.55 6.08 -4.44
CA THR A 135 2.02 7.28 -3.72
C THR A 135 3.53 7.23 -3.51
N LYS A 136 4.08 6.10 -3.05
CA LYS A 136 5.53 5.92 -2.89
C LYS A 136 6.27 6.05 -4.21
N ILE A 137 5.74 5.46 -5.28
CA ILE A 137 6.33 5.55 -6.63
C ILE A 137 6.34 7.00 -7.12
N ALA A 138 5.21 7.70 -6.96
CA ALA A 138 5.05 9.10 -7.37
C ALA A 138 6.00 10.02 -6.59
N ARG A 139 6.01 9.94 -5.25
CA ARG A 139 6.92 10.72 -4.39
C ARG A 139 8.40 10.47 -4.71
N ASN A 140 8.76 9.22 -5.00
CA ASN A 140 10.15 8.84 -5.31
C ASN A 140 10.51 9.03 -6.79
N ASN A 141 9.59 9.50 -7.63
CA ASN A 141 9.77 9.65 -9.08
C ASN A 141 10.26 8.37 -9.79
N THR A 142 9.84 7.18 -9.33
CA THR A 142 10.22 5.91 -9.95
C THR A 142 9.33 5.60 -11.16
N VAL A 143 9.42 6.45 -12.20
CA VAL A 143 8.52 6.46 -13.38
C VAL A 143 8.43 5.09 -14.06
N LYS A 144 9.51 4.31 -14.08
CA LYS A 144 9.52 2.94 -14.65
C LYS A 144 8.52 1.98 -13.99
N ASN A 145 8.14 2.24 -12.74
CA ASN A 145 7.22 1.43 -11.95
C ASN A 145 5.75 1.92 -12.08
N LEU A 146 5.51 3.16 -12.55
CA LEU A 146 4.17 3.78 -12.57
C LEU A 146 3.15 2.96 -13.36
N ALA A 147 3.47 2.58 -14.59
CA ALA A 147 2.55 1.82 -15.43
C ALA A 147 2.17 0.47 -14.79
N SER A 148 3.14 -0.23 -14.21
CA SER A 148 2.87 -1.48 -13.49
C SER A 148 2.01 -1.25 -12.25
N ALA A 149 2.23 -0.16 -11.51
CA ALA A 149 1.46 0.15 -10.32
C ALA A 149 0.01 0.55 -10.63
N ILE A 150 -0.21 1.33 -11.69
CA ILE A 150 -1.56 1.66 -12.17
C ILE A 150 -2.31 0.39 -12.57
N ASN A 151 -1.66 -0.54 -13.30
CA ASN A 151 -2.28 -1.80 -13.69
C ASN A 151 -2.64 -2.68 -12.48
N GLU A 152 -1.75 -2.77 -11.48
CA GLU A 152 -2.04 -3.52 -10.25
C GLU A 152 -3.14 -2.87 -9.41
N LEU A 153 -3.22 -1.54 -9.40
CA LEU A 153 -4.31 -0.80 -8.78
C LEU A 153 -5.65 -1.11 -9.48
N GLN A 154 -5.71 -1.00 -10.80
CA GLN A 154 -6.91 -1.33 -11.59
C GLN A 154 -7.35 -2.78 -11.35
N ALA A 155 -6.41 -3.73 -11.37
CA ALA A 155 -6.71 -5.12 -11.09
C ALA A 155 -7.22 -5.35 -9.65
N SER A 156 -6.73 -4.59 -8.66
CA SER A 156 -7.22 -4.68 -7.29
C SER A 156 -8.62 -4.08 -7.14
N VAL A 157 -8.89 -2.99 -7.85
CA VAL A 157 -10.20 -2.33 -7.92
C VAL A 157 -11.25 -3.29 -8.48
N SER A 158 -10.97 -3.95 -9.61
CA SER A 158 -11.91 -4.89 -10.24
C SER A 158 -12.24 -6.06 -9.32
N LYS A 159 -11.24 -6.58 -8.59
CA LYS A 159 -11.45 -7.65 -7.59
C LYS A 159 -12.27 -7.19 -6.40
N ALA A 160 -12.06 -5.97 -5.93
CA ALA A 160 -12.85 -5.40 -4.85
C ALA A 160 -14.33 -5.28 -5.27
N ALA A 161 -14.58 -4.70 -6.46
CA ALA A 161 -15.92 -4.61 -7.04
C ALA A 161 -16.60 -5.97 -7.22
N GLU A 162 -15.87 -6.95 -7.76
CA GLU A 162 -16.37 -8.33 -7.89
C GLU A 162 -16.73 -8.94 -6.53
N SER A 163 -15.89 -8.74 -5.50
CA SER A 163 -16.18 -9.28 -4.16
C SER A 163 -17.38 -8.63 -3.47
N LEU A 164 -17.63 -7.34 -3.73
CA LEU A 164 -18.77 -6.59 -3.19
C LEU A 164 -20.10 -7.01 -3.81
N THR A 165 -20.10 -7.37 -5.09
CA THR A 165 -21.30 -7.82 -5.83
C THR A 165 -21.71 -9.27 -5.55
N LYS A 166 -20.88 -10.05 -4.85
CA LYS A 166 -21.20 -11.44 -4.48
C LYS A 166 -22.42 -11.48 -3.53
N PRO A 167 -23.39 -12.41 -3.74
CA PRO A 167 -24.55 -12.54 -2.86
C PRO A 167 -24.15 -12.78 -1.40
N GLY A 168 -24.70 -11.98 -0.47
CA GLY A 168 -24.41 -12.06 0.96
C GLY A 168 -23.15 -11.31 1.42
N SER A 169 -22.45 -10.61 0.52
CA SER A 169 -21.29 -9.77 0.85
C SER A 169 -21.65 -8.50 1.63
N ALA A 170 -22.84 -7.95 1.44
CA ALA A 170 -23.28 -6.75 2.16
C ALA A 170 -23.87 -7.07 3.55
N SER A 171 -24.53 -8.23 3.72
CA SER A 171 -25.26 -8.58 4.94
C SER A 171 -24.41 -9.24 6.03
N LYS A 172 -23.24 -9.79 5.66
CA LYS A 172 -22.35 -10.56 6.57
C LYS A 172 -21.19 -9.75 7.14
N TYR A 173 -20.99 -8.52 6.67
CA TYR A 173 -19.85 -7.68 7.02
C TYR A 173 -20.35 -6.40 7.68
N ALA A 174 -19.55 -5.84 8.59
CA ALA A 174 -19.83 -4.52 9.14
C ALA A 174 -19.67 -3.50 8.01
N VAL A 175 -20.78 -2.90 7.55
CA VAL A 175 -20.80 -1.70 6.68
C VAL A 175 -19.74 -0.69 7.10
N LYS A 176 -19.39 -0.69 8.41
CA LYS A 176 -18.31 0.06 9.06
C LYS A 176 -16.93 -0.12 8.42
N ASP A 177 -16.47 -1.36 8.30
CA ASP A 177 -15.12 -1.64 7.80
C ASP A 177 -14.99 -1.24 6.33
N ILE A 178 -16.09 -1.34 5.58
CA ILE A 178 -16.18 -0.89 4.19
C ILE A 178 -16.15 0.64 4.13
N ALA A 179 -16.97 1.33 4.92
CA ALA A 179 -17.03 2.79 4.97
C ALA A 179 -15.67 3.42 5.30
N ASP A 180 -15.01 2.95 6.37
CA ASP A 180 -13.69 3.45 6.78
C ASP A 180 -12.65 3.26 5.67
N SER A 181 -12.71 2.13 4.97
CA SER A 181 -11.76 1.81 3.91
C SER A 181 -12.02 2.60 2.63
N VAL A 182 -13.28 2.85 2.27
CA VAL A 182 -13.68 3.67 1.10
C VAL A 182 -13.24 5.12 1.31
N LYS A 183 -13.48 5.69 2.50
CA LYS A 183 -12.99 7.02 2.87
C LYS A 183 -11.47 7.14 2.74
N ASN A 184 -10.75 6.09 3.12
CA ASN A 184 -9.29 6.06 2.97
C ASN A 184 -8.86 5.99 1.49
N ILE A 185 -9.59 5.26 0.65
CA ILE A 185 -9.35 5.18 -0.79
C ILE A 185 -9.51 6.57 -1.42
N GLU A 186 -10.59 7.28 -1.13
CA GLU A 186 -10.85 8.62 -1.67
C GLU A 186 -9.71 9.59 -1.35
N ASN A 187 -9.32 9.69 -0.07
CA ASN A 187 -8.21 10.53 0.38
C ASN A 187 -6.90 10.19 -0.33
N LYS A 188 -6.58 8.90 -0.50
CA LYS A 188 -5.35 8.47 -1.18
C LYS A 188 -5.40 8.71 -2.68
N VAL A 189 -6.57 8.59 -3.31
CA VAL A 189 -6.75 8.92 -4.73
C VAL A 189 -6.50 10.41 -4.96
N GLU A 190 -7.02 11.29 -4.10
CA GLU A 190 -6.71 12.72 -4.15
C GLU A 190 -5.23 13.00 -3.96
N GLU A 191 -4.59 12.34 -3.01
CA GLU A 191 -3.15 12.47 -2.79
C GLU A 191 -2.36 12.07 -4.04
N VAL A 192 -2.63 10.90 -4.62
CA VAL A 192 -1.92 10.43 -5.82
C VAL A 192 -2.14 11.36 -7.01
N LYS A 193 -3.37 11.87 -7.20
CA LYS A 193 -3.68 12.86 -8.24
C LYS A 193 -2.91 14.16 -8.01
N SER A 194 -2.79 14.62 -6.76
CA SER A 194 -2.00 15.81 -6.41
C SER A 194 -0.50 15.67 -6.73
N LEU A 195 0.00 14.44 -6.77
CA LEU A 195 1.37 14.10 -7.16
C LEU A 195 1.55 14.00 -8.69
N GLY A 196 0.52 14.33 -9.47
CA GLY A 196 0.57 14.37 -10.94
C GLY A 196 0.40 13.01 -11.61
N VAL A 197 -0.10 11.99 -10.89
CA VAL A 197 -0.43 10.69 -11.47
C VAL A 197 -1.88 10.67 -11.87
N GLU A 198 -2.13 10.50 -13.17
CA GLU A 198 -3.48 10.26 -13.69
C GLU A 198 -3.89 8.81 -13.41
N ILE A 199 -4.83 8.64 -12.49
CA ILE A 199 -5.53 7.37 -12.27
C ILE A 199 -6.85 7.44 -13.03
N GLY A 200 -7.15 6.42 -13.83
CA GLY A 200 -8.44 6.31 -14.49
C GLY A 200 -9.61 6.27 -13.50
N GLU A 201 -10.81 6.61 -13.98
CA GLU A 201 -12.02 6.59 -13.14
C GLU A 201 -12.31 5.19 -12.60
N ASN A 202 -12.75 5.12 -11.34
CA ASN A 202 -12.97 3.87 -10.61
C ASN A 202 -14.40 3.33 -10.79
N LYS A 203 -14.89 3.31 -12.03
CA LYS A 203 -16.32 3.05 -12.33
C LYS A 203 -16.84 1.73 -11.80
N GLU A 204 -15.99 0.70 -11.77
CA GLU A 204 -16.38 -0.64 -11.33
C GLU A 204 -16.63 -0.67 -9.82
N LEU A 205 -15.74 -0.08 -9.01
CA LEU A 205 -15.92 -0.02 -7.57
C LEU A 205 -17.10 0.89 -7.22
N ASP A 206 -17.18 2.05 -7.86
CA ASP A 206 -18.27 3.02 -7.70
C ASP A 206 -19.63 2.37 -7.97
N SER A 207 -19.75 1.62 -9.06
CA SER A 207 -20.97 0.88 -9.40
C SER A 207 -21.31 -0.22 -8.37
N ALA A 208 -20.30 -0.91 -7.82
CA ALA A 208 -20.53 -1.95 -6.82
C ALA A 208 -20.97 -1.35 -5.46
N LEU A 209 -20.37 -0.23 -5.06
CA LEU A 209 -20.76 0.52 -3.86
C LEU A 209 -22.17 1.09 -4.02
N ALA A 210 -22.48 1.66 -5.18
CA ALA A 210 -23.81 2.17 -5.50
C ALA A 210 -24.88 1.09 -5.31
N GLN A 211 -24.66 -0.12 -5.81
CA GLN A 211 -25.60 -1.22 -5.66
C GLN A 211 -25.83 -1.62 -4.20
N ILE A 212 -24.77 -1.62 -3.37
CA ILE A 212 -24.88 -1.91 -1.94
C ILE A 212 -25.69 -0.84 -1.23
N ILE A 213 -25.36 0.43 -1.48
CA ILE A 213 -26.03 1.59 -0.87
C ILE A 213 -27.50 1.62 -1.28
N GLU A 214 -27.81 1.40 -2.56
CA GLU A 214 -29.18 1.36 -3.06
C GLU A 214 -30.02 0.27 -2.36
N ASN A 215 -29.44 -0.92 -2.15
CA ASN A 215 -30.11 -1.99 -1.42
C ASN A 215 -30.35 -1.61 0.06
N GLN A 216 -29.35 -1.00 0.72
CA GLN A 216 -29.51 -0.53 2.09
C GLN A 216 -30.58 0.58 2.21
N ILE A 217 -30.62 1.52 1.28
CA ILE A 217 -31.65 2.56 1.24
C ILE A 217 -33.03 1.91 1.13
N LYS A 218 -33.24 0.96 0.20
CA LYS A 218 -34.51 0.23 0.05
C LYS A 218 -34.92 -0.50 1.33
N ASP A 219 -33.97 -1.14 1.99
CA ASP A 219 -34.21 -1.85 3.26
C ASP A 219 -34.63 -0.86 4.37
N LEU A 220 -33.97 0.30 4.47
CA LEU A 220 -34.31 1.34 5.44
C LEU A 220 -35.68 1.98 5.15
N GLU A 221 -36.02 2.23 3.88
CA GLU A 221 -37.31 2.79 3.46
C GLU A 221 -38.49 1.87 3.73
N SER A 222 -38.25 0.55 3.76
CA SER A 222 -39.29 -0.43 4.08
C SER A 222 -39.72 -0.41 5.56
N GLN A 223 -38.96 0.28 6.42
CA GLN A 223 -39.23 0.39 7.85
C GLN A 223 -40.17 1.56 8.15
N SER A 224 -40.94 1.46 9.25
CA SER A 224 -41.72 2.60 9.76
C SER A 224 -40.78 3.55 10.50
N LEU A 225 -40.54 4.73 9.94
CA LEU A 225 -39.55 5.71 10.45
C LEU A 225 -40.23 6.94 11.07
N ASN A 226 -39.59 7.52 12.09
CA ASN A 226 -39.94 8.84 12.63
C ASN A 226 -39.41 9.97 11.71
N GLU A 227 -39.71 11.23 12.04
CA GLU A 227 -39.29 12.40 11.25
C GLU A 227 -37.76 12.45 11.06
N ASN A 228 -37.00 12.17 12.14
CA ASN A 228 -35.53 12.13 12.08
C ASN A 228 -35.02 11.02 11.15
N GLY A 229 -35.67 9.85 11.15
CA GLY A 229 -35.34 8.77 10.20
C GLY A 229 -35.61 9.14 8.75
N GLN A 230 -36.68 9.90 8.46
CA GLN A 230 -36.95 10.37 7.11
C GLN A 230 -35.91 11.40 6.63
N ILE A 231 -35.49 12.31 7.52
CA ILE A 231 -34.41 13.28 7.23
C ILE A 231 -33.10 12.53 6.93
N ALA A 232 -32.73 11.56 7.78
CA ALA A 232 -31.51 10.77 7.60
C ALA A 232 -31.49 9.99 6.26
N ILE A 233 -32.61 9.38 5.85
CA ILE A 233 -32.71 8.75 4.52
C ILE A 233 -32.55 9.79 3.40
N GLY A 234 -33.13 10.98 3.54
CA GLY A 234 -32.98 12.07 2.58
C GLY A 234 -31.51 12.46 2.38
N GLU A 235 -30.74 12.57 3.46
CA GLU A 235 -29.31 12.87 3.41
C GLU A 235 -28.50 11.73 2.78
N ILE A 236 -28.80 10.47 3.10
CA ILE A 236 -28.14 9.29 2.50
C ILE A 236 -28.38 9.28 0.97
N LYS A 237 -29.60 9.61 0.53
CA LYS A 237 -29.93 9.70 -0.90
C LYS A 237 -29.19 10.83 -1.61
N ALA A 238 -29.08 12.00 -0.97
CA ALA A 238 -28.34 13.12 -1.53
C ALA A 238 -26.86 12.76 -1.75
N ASP A 239 -26.23 12.10 -0.79
CA ASP A 239 -24.85 11.61 -0.92
C ASP A 239 -24.74 10.55 -2.04
N TYR A 240 -25.69 9.61 -2.09
CA TYR A 240 -25.74 8.60 -3.14
C TYR A 240 -25.87 9.20 -4.55
N GLU A 241 -26.75 10.19 -4.73
CA GLU A 241 -26.98 10.86 -6.02
C GLU A 241 -25.79 11.72 -6.47
N THR A 242 -25.03 12.26 -5.51
CA THR A 242 -23.81 13.02 -5.77
C THR A 242 -22.57 12.14 -5.98
N GLY A 243 -22.69 10.82 -5.75
CA GLY A 243 -21.60 9.86 -5.86
C GLY A 243 -20.66 9.84 -4.64
N ASP A 244 -21.03 10.50 -3.54
CA ASP A 244 -20.30 10.47 -2.27
C ASP A 244 -20.66 9.18 -1.50
N TYR A 245 -20.15 8.05 -2.00
CA TYR A 245 -20.43 6.74 -1.44
C TYR A 245 -19.83 6.57 -0.03
N SER A 246 -18.72 7.23 0.27
CA SER A 246 -18.13 7.25 1.61
C SER A 246 -19.11 7.86 2.62
N SER A 247 -19.62 9.07 2.37
CA SER A 247 -20.57 9.73 3.26
C SER A 247 -21.89 8.98 3.37
N ALA A 248 -22.40 8.43 2.26
CA ALA A 248 -23.61 7.62 2.25
C ALA A 248 -23.48 6.38 3.16
N LEU A 249 -22.35 5.65 3.07
CA LEU A 249 -22.10 4.48 3.92
C LEU A 249 -21.92 4.87 5.40
N GLU A 250 -21.24 5.98 5.68
CA GLU A 250 -21.07 6.52 7.04
C GLU A 250 -22.43 6.87 7.67
N LYS A 251 -23.32 7.52 6.92
CA LYS A 251 -24.69 7.83 7.39
C LYS A 251 -25.56 6.58 7.57
N ILE A 252 -25.45 5.58 6.69
CA ILE A 252 -26.14 4.28 6.85
C ILE A 252 -25.72 3.61 8.16
N LEU A 253 -24.44 3.66 8.53
CA LEU A 253 -23.93 3.11 9.78
C LEU A 253 -24.46 3.81 11.03
N LEU A 254 -24.56 5.14 10.96
CA LEU A 254 -25.02 5.97 12.06
C LEU A 254 -26.55 6.00 12.13
N PHE A 255 -27.25 5.48 11.13
CA PHE A 255 -28.71 5.49 11.04
C PHE A 255 -29.43 5.04 12.32
N PRO A 256 -29.05 3.94 13.01
CA PRO A 256 -29.71 3.53 14.25
C PRO A 256 -29.58 4.52 15.40
N GLN A 257 -28.59 5.43 15.36
CA GLN A 257 -28.38 6.47 16.35
C GLN A 257 -29.13 7.76 15.97
N LEU A 258 -29.28 8.00 14.66
CA LEU A 258 -29.99 9.16 14.10
C LEU A 258 -31.52 9.07 14.24
N THR A 259 -32.05 7.87 14.50
CA THR A 259 -33.50 7.63 14.65
C THR A 259 -33.97 7.59 16.11
N VAL A 260 -33.06 7.72 17.10
CA VAL A 260 -33.43 7.69 18.52
C VAL A 260 -33.92 9.07 18.97
N GLU A 261 -35.25 9.26 18.91
CA GLU A 261 -36.04 10.20 19.72
C GLU A 261 -37.37 9.56 20.09
#